data_AF-A0A6C1S3X5-F1
#
_entry.id   AF-A0A6C1S3X5-F1
#
_cell.length_a   1.000
_cell.length_b   1.000
_cell.length_c   1.000
_cell.angle_alpha   90.00
_cell.angle_beta   90.00
_cell.angle_gamma   90.00
#
_symmetry.space_group_name_H-M   'P 1'
#
loop_
_entity.id
_entity.type
_entity.pdbx_description
1 polymer ?
#
loop_
_entity_poly.entity_id
_entity_poly.type
_entity_poly.pdbx_seq_one_letter_code
_entity_poly.pdbx_strand_id
1 'polypeptide(L)'
;MQNEQDQILSEVTSGEYKFGFYTDIEQDSIGKGLNEDVVRTISEKKNEPEFMLEFRLKAYRHWLTMEMPRWAHLDIPVIDYQDHIYYSAPRQKAKLDSLDEVDPELLETFEKLGIPLQEQKQLAGVAVDAVMDSVSVKTTFKETLAEMGIIFCSFSEAVREYPDLVKQYMGSVVPYTDNYFAALNSAVFSDGSFCYIPKGVRCPMELSTYFRINAANTGQFERTLIVAEDNSYVSYLEGCTAPMRDENQLHAAIVEIVAMENAEVKYATVQNWYPGDKNGKGGIYNFVTKRGICEGDNSKISWTQVETGSAITWKYPSCILKGDNTTGEFYSVAVTNNHQQADTGTKMIHIGKNSRSIIVSKGISAGFSNNSYRGLVKVLRGAGNARNFSQCDSLLLGDKCGAHTFPYIESDNQSAIIEHEATTSKIGEDQIFYCNQRGISTEDAIGLIVNGYAKEVLNKLPMEFAVEAQKLLQISLEGSVG
;
A
#
# COMPACT_ATOMS: atom_id res chain seq x y z
N MET A 1 -39.82 -13.38 15.06
CA MET A 1 -40.08 -13.34 13.59
C MET A 1 -40.16 -11.92 13.02
N GLN A 2 -41.10 -11.04 13.37
CA GLN A 2 -41.08 -9.65 12.85
C GLN A 2 -40.08 -8.74 13.62
N ASN A 3 -39.91 -8.95 14.93
CA ASN A 3 -38.93 -8.20 15.75
C ASN A 3 -37.46 -8.62 15.58
N GLU A 4 -37.17 -9.81 15.05
CA GLU A 4 -35.77 -10.26 14.82
C GLU A 4 -35.23 -9.74 13.48
N GLN A 5 -36.08 -9.61 12.45
CA GLN A 5 -35.71 -8.98 11.19
C GLN A 5 -35.46 -7.49 11.37
N ASP A 6 -36.24 -6.78 12.18
CA ASP A 6 -36.00 -5.37 12.50
C ASP A 6 -34.77 -5.15 13.39
N GLN A 7 -34.41 -6.12 14.26
CA GLN A 7 -33.15 -6.08 15.02
C GLN A 7 -31.93 -6.28 14.12
N ILE A 8 -31.96 -7.28 13.22
CA ILE A 8 -30.89 -7.51 12.23
C ILE A 8 -30.80 -6.32 11.25
N LEU A 9 -31.93 -5.76 10.81
CA LEU A 9 -31.91 -4.54 10.00
C LEU A 9 -31.31 -3.37 10.79
N SER A 10 -31.59 -3.21 12.08
CA SER A 10 -31.02 -2.13 12.89
C SER A 10 -29.53 -2.32 13.22
N GLU A 11 -29.06 -3.56 13.41
CA GLU A 11 -27.63 -3.90 13.60
C GLU A 11 -26.82 -3.77 12.30
N VAL A 12 -27.46 -3.95 11.14
CA VAL A 12 -26.81 -3.87 9.82
C VAL A 12 -26.90 -2.45 9.22
N THR A 13 -28.01 -1.74 9.40
CA THR A 13 -28.19 -0.35 8.87
C THR A 13 -27.51 0.73 9.71
N SER A 14 -27.06 0.40 10.93
CA SER A 14 -26.22 1.27 11.75
C SER A 14 -24.73 0.96 11.62
N GLY A 15 -24.33 0.09 10.67
CA GLY A 15 -23.02 -0.54 10.57
C GLY A 15 -21.84 0.41 10.74
N GLU A 16 -21.41 0.57 11.99
CA GLU A 16 -20.14 1.16 12.36
C GLU A 16 -19.01 0.37 11.67
N TYR A 17 -17.92 1.04 11.32
CA TYR A 17 -16.75 0.42 10.70
C TYR A 17 -16.32 -0.81 11.51
N LYS A 18 -16.58 -2.02 10.96
CA LYS A 18 -16.49 -3.31 11.68
C LYS A 18 -15.10 -3.60 12.25
N PHE A 19 -14.05 -3.03 11.66
CA PHE A 19 -12.66 -3.18 12.10
C PHE A 19 -12.19 -2.06 13.05
N GLY A 20 -13.12 -1.29 13.60
CA GLY A 20 -12.84 -0.08 14.36
C GLY A 20 -12.30 -0.28 15.77
N PHE A 21 -12.15 -1.52 16.22
CA PHE A 21 -11.78 -1.86 17.59
C PHE A 21 -10.29 -1.55 17.90
N TYR A 22 -10.06 -1.04 19.11
CA TYR A 22 -8.74 -0.76 19.69
C TYR A 22 -8.34 -1.87 20.68
N THR A 23 -7.05 -2.19 20.75
CA THR A 23 -6.47 -3.16 21.71
C THR A 23 -5.56 -2.41 22.69
N ASP A 24 -5.75 -2.57 23.99
CA ASP A 24 -5.04 -1.77 25.01
C ASP A 24 -3.73 -2.42 25.45
N ILE A 25 -2.66 -2.21 24.67
CA ILE A 25 -1.32 -2.76 24.93
C ILE A 25 -0.42 -1.68 25.54
N GLU A 26 0.33 -1.99 26.61
CA GLU A 26 1.34 -1.07 27.15
C GLU A 26 2.42 -0.71 26.11
N GLN A 27 2.62 0.59 25.84
CA GLN A 27 3.55 1.09 24.83
C GLN A 27 4.72 1.89 25.44
N ASP A 28 5.90 1.77 24.84
CA ASP A 28 7.04 2.67 25.03
C ASP A 28 7.04 3.69 23.89
N SER A 29 6.62 4.92 24.20
CA SER A 29 6.52 6.02 23.24
C SER A 29 7.42 7.19 23.63
N ILE A 30 7.89 7.92 22.61
CA ILE A 30 8.55 9.21 22.82
C ILE A 30 7.52 10.34 22.94
N GLY A 31 7.94 11.50 23.43
CA GLY A 31 7.09 12.69 23.45
C GLY A 31 6.71 13.17 22.05
N LYS A 32 5.64 13.98 21.97
CA LYS A 32 5.23 14.66 20.73
C LYS A 32 6.32 15.61 20.25
N GLY A 33 6.41 15.78 18.93
CA GLY A 33 7.31 16.73 18.30
C GLY A 33 8.34 16.07 17.39
N LEU A 34 8.89 16.88 16.48
CA LEU A 34 9.93 16.45 15.55
C LEU A 34 11.11 17.42 15.57
N ASN A 35 12.22 16.95 16.13
CA ASN A 35 13.51 17.63 16.17
C ASN A 35 14.68 16.64 16.00
N GLU A 36 15.92 17.13 15.94
CA GLU A 36 17.10 16.25 15.82
C GLU A 36 17.25 15.27 16.99
N ASP A 37 16.84 15.67 18.21
CA ASP A 37 16.95 14.82 19.40
C ASP A 37 15.99 13.64 19.33
N VAL A 38 14.77 13.85 18.79
CA VAL A 38 13.81 12.80 18.49
C VAL A 38 14.41 11.81 17.49
N VAL A 39 15.01 12.31 16.40
CA VAL A 39 15.66 11.45 15.40
C VAL A 39 16.81 10.62 16.01
N ARG A 40 17.63 11.23 16.86
CA ARG A 40 18.69 10.53 17.61
C ARG A 40 18.12 9.47 18.53
N THR A 41 17.08 9.81 19.29
CA THR A 41 16.40 8.90 20.22
C THR A 41 15.82 7.68 19.49
N ILE A 42 15.22 7.87 18.31
CA ILE A 42 14.71 6.77 17.48
C ILE A 42 15.86 5.84 17.09
N SER A 43 16.97 6.39 16.62
CA SER A 43 18.15 5.62 16.20
C SER A 43 18.79 4.86 17.36
N GLU A 44 18.91 5.50 18.52
CA GLU A 44 19.43 4.92 19.76
C GLU A 44 18.54 3.78 20.26
N LYS A 45 17.21 3.98 20.36
CA LYS A 45 16.26 2.94 20.83
C LYS A 45 16.31 1.67 19.96
N LYS A 46 16.64 1.81 18.68
CA LYS A 46 16.74 0.67 17.74
C LYS A 46 18.12 0.03 17.66
N ASN A 47 19.13 0.61 18.32
CA ASN A 47 20.54 0.23 18.20
C ASN A 47 21.01 0.27 16.73
N GLU A 48 20.73 1.36 16.05
CA GLU A 48 21.15 1.54 14.65
C GLU A 48 22.65 1.90 14.53
N PRO A 49 23.33 1.44 13.46
CA PRO A 49 24.71 1.83 13.16
C PRO A 49 24.79 3.31 12.74
N GLU A 50 25.97 3.91 12.89
CA GLU A 50 26.21 5.35 12.68
C GLU A 50 25.77 5.85 11.29
N PHE A 51 25.95 5.04 10.24
CA PHE A 51 25.55 5.44 8.89
C PHE A 51 24.03 5.67 8.76
N MET A 52 23.22 4.93 9.53
CA MET A 52 21.76 5.07 9.53
C MET A 52 21.34 6.36 10.25
N LEU A 53 21.97 6.65 11.40
CA LEU A 53 21.77 7.91 12.11
C LEU A 53 22.11 9.12 11.21
N GLU A 54 23.25 9.07 10.52
CA GLU A 54 23.63 10.13 9.59
C GLU A 54 22.62 10.29 8.45
N PHE A 55 22.11 9.19 7.89
CA PHE A 55 21.10 9.21 6.84
C PHE A 55 19.82 9.91 7.33
N ARG A 56 19.33 9.55 8.52
CA ARG A 56 18.14 10.16 9.14
C ARG A 56 18.32 11.65 9.40
N LEU A 57 19.48 12.06 9.94
CA LEU A 57 19.77 13.46 10.22
C LEU A 57 19.89 14.29 8.93
N LYS A 58 20.50 13.74 7.87
CA LYS A 58 20.54 14.38 6.54
C LYS A 58 19.13 14.57 5.98
N ALA A 59 18.29 13.53 6.08
CA ALA A 59 16.90 13.58 5.66
C ALA A 59 16.11 14.66 6.42
N TYR A 60 16.22 14.71 7.75
CA TYR A 60 15.54 15.71 8.58
C TYR A 60 15.97 17.14 8.24
N ARG A 61 17.27 17.38 8.14
CA ARG A 61 17.81 18.72 7.78
C ARG A 61 17.36 19.15 6.38
N HIS A 62 17.34 18.23 5.42
CA HIS A 62 16.83 18.52 4.10
C HIS A 62 15.34 18.84 4.13
N TRP A 63 14.54 18.05 4.85
CA TRP A 63 13.10 18.25 4.99
C TRP A 63 12.75 19.65 5.51
N LEU A 64 13.51 20.18 6.49
CA LEU A 64 13.33 21.55 7.00
C LEU A 64 13.51 22.65 5.93
N THR A 65 14.18 22.35 4.81
CA THR A 65 14.36 23.29 3.69
C THR A 65 13.27 23.19 2.63
N MET A 66 12.36 22.22 2.76
CA MET A 66 11.33 21.94 1.76
C MET A 66 10.01 22.60 2.13
N GLU A 67 9.21 22.92 1.12
CA GLU A 67 7.82 23.34 1.29
C GLU A 67 6.86 22.19 0.94
N MET A 68 5.76 22.08 1.68
CA MET A 68 4.76 21.05 1.41
C MET A 68 4.10 21.30 0.03
N PRO A 69 4.14 20.33 -0.90
CA PRO A 69 3.58 20.51 -2.23
C PRO A 69 2.05 20.61 -2.21
N ARG A 70 1.49 21.47 -3.06
CA ARG A 70 0.03 21.73 -3.18
C ARG A 70 -0.53 21.58 -4.61
N TRP A 71 0.17 20.87 -5.48
CA TRP A 71 -0.19 20.75 -6.89
C TRP A 71 -1.21 19.64 -7.18
N ALA A 72 -1.38 18.68 -6.27
CA ALA A 72 -2.31 17.57 -6.45
C ALA A 72 -3.77 18.04 -6.40
N HIS A 73 -4.67 17.27 -7.00
CA HIS A 73 -6.11 17.53 -6.93
C HIS A 73 -6.68 17.04 -5.59
N LEU A 74 -6.14 17.59 -4.50
CA LEU A 74 -6.44 17.22 -3.12
C LEU A 74 -6.55 18.50 -2.28
N ASP A 75 -7.59 18.60 -1.48
CA ASP A 75 -7.70 19.59 -0.41
C ASP A 75 -7.12 18.98 0.87
N ILE A 76 -5.83 19.28 1.12
CA ILE A 76 -5.10 18.76 2.28
C ILE A 76 -5.08 19.84 3.36
N PRO A 77 -5.64 19.57 4.56
CA PRO A 77 -5.57 20.53 5.65
C PRO A 77 -4.14 20.70 6.14
N VAL A 78 -3.88 21.78 6.89
CA VAL A 78 -2.57 22.00 7.50
C VAL A 78 -2.30 20.90 8.52
N ILE A 79 -1.19 20.19 8.33
CA ILE A 79 -0.74 19.13 9.22
C ILE A 79 0.23 19.72 10.23
N ASP A 80 -0.06 19.57 11.52
CA ASP A 80 0.87 19.94 12.59
C ASP A 80 1.84 18.79 12.88
N TYR A 81 3.01 18.84 12.23
CA TYR A 81 4.07 17.85 12.43
C TYR A 81 4.65 17.84 13.85
N GLN A 82 4.36 18.84 14.69
CA GLN A 82 4.82 18.83 16.08
C GLN A 82 3.84 18.13 17.03
N ASP A 83 2.62 17.82 16.58
CA ASP A 83 1.59 17.18 17.40
C ASP A 83 1.59 15.64 17.31
N HIS A 84 2.47 15.07 16.50
CA HIS A 84 2.58 13.62 16.29
C HIS A 84 3.62 12.96 17.20
N ILE A 85 3.35 11.70 17.54
CA ILE A 85 4.34 10.78 18.14
C ILE A 85 5.00 10.00 16.99
N TYR A 86 6.32 10.10 16.88
CA TYR A 86 7.10 9.50 15.78
C TYR A 86 7.70 8.12 16.10
N TYR A 87 7.61 7.70 17.36
CA TYR A 87 8.01 6.38 17.81
C TYR A 87 7.09 5.91 18.93
N SER A 88 6.45 4.76 18.70
CA SER A 88 5.76 3.99 19.72
C SER A 88 6.00 2.53 19.42
N ALA A 89 6.45 1.77 20.40
CA ALA A 89 6.62 0.33 20.28
C ALA A 89 5.90 -0.36 21.44
N PRO A 90 5.27 -1.54 21.24
CA PRO A 90 4.77 -2.34 22.34
C PRO A 90 5.91 -2.65 23.31
N ARG A 91 5.68 -2.54 24.63
CA ARG A 91 6.68 -2.95 25.61
C ARG A 91 6.91 -4.45 25.48
N GLN A 92 8.13 -4.86 25.11
CA GLN A 92 8.52 -6.27 25.13
C GLN A 92 8.41 -6.80 26.56
N LYS A 93 7.41 -7.65 26.83
CA LYS A 93 7.58 -8.72 27.82
C LYS A 93 8.59 -9.73 27.22
N ALA A 94 9.34 -10.40 28.10
CA ALA A 94 10.49 -11.25 27.76
C ALA A 94 10.24 -12.15 26.54
N LYS A 95 11.31 -12.41 25.75
CA LYS A 95 11.32 -13.28 24.55
C LYS A 95 10.36 -14.45 24.70
N LEU A 96 9.34 -14.46 23.86
CA LEU A 96 8.34 -15.51 23.81
C LEU A 96 8.82 -16.58 22.83
N ASP A 97 9.02 -17.81 23.32
CA ASP A 97 9.59 -18.92 22.55
C ASP A 97 8.51 -19.68 21.75
N SER A 98 7.22 -19.38 21.96
CA SER A 98 6.11 -20.06 21.26
C SER A 98 4.88 -19.15 20.98
N LEU A 99 3.99 -19.62 20.08
CA LEU A 99 2.71 -18.96 19.76
C LEU A 99 1.73 -18.93 20.95
N ASP A 100 1.92 -19.79 21.95
CA ASP A 100 1.06 -19.90 23.13
C ASP A 100 1.34 -18.80 24.17
N GLU A 101 2.41 -18.03 23.97
CA GLU A 101 2.82 -16.94 24.86
C GLU A 101 2.52 -15.55 24.29
N VAL A 102 2.03 -15.47 23.04
CA VAL A 102 1.53 -14.22 22.45
C VAL A 102 0.34 -13.73 23.27
N ASP A 103 0.27 -12.42 23.50
CA ASP A 103 -0.81 -11.81 24.29
C ASP A 103 -2.19 -12.27 23.75
N PRO A 104 -3.05 -12.89 24.59
CA PRO A 104 -4.36 -13.38 24.17
C PRO A 104 -5.20 -12.32 23.47
N GLU A 105 -5.03 -11.04 23.85
CA GLU A 105 -5.75 -9.92 23.25
C GLU A 105 -5.31 -9.68 21.79
N LEU A 106 -4.05 -9.94 21.48
CA LEU A 106 -3.44 -9.82 20.15
C LEU A 106 -3.91 -10.96 19.23
N LEU A 107 -4.05 -12.18 19.77
CA LEU A 107 -4.63 -13.33 19.07
C LEU A 107 -6.14 -13.13 18.79
N GLU A 108 -6.91 -12.68 19.78
CA GLU A 108 -8.35 -12.38 19.62
C GLU A 108 -8.58 -11.27 18.60
N THR A 109 -7.67 -10.30 18.57
CA THR A 109 -7.66 -9.21 17.61
C THR A 109 -7.44 -9.70 16.17
N PHE A 110 -6.52 -10.65 15.94
CA PHE A 110 -6.35 -11.28 14.62
C PHE A 110 -7.58 -12.09 14.20
N GLU A 111 -8.20 -12.82 15.12
CA GLU A 111 -9.45 -13.55 14.87
C GLU A 111 -10.60 -12.60 14.48
N LYS A 112 -10.75 -11.45 15.17
CA LYS A 112 -11.76 -10.43 14.86
C LYS A 112 -11.55 -9.73 13.52
N LEU A 113 -10.31 -9.61 13.05
CA LEU A 113 -10.00 -9.09 11.71
C LEU A 113 -10.38 -10.08 10.59
N GLY A 114 -10.84 -11.29 10.94
CA GLY A 114 -11.11 -12.35 9.98
C GLY A 114 -9.83 -12.92 9.37
N ILE A 115 -8.68 -12.76 10.04
CA ILE A 115 -7.39 -13.34 9.67
C ILE A 115 -7.27 -14.66 10.45
N PRO A 116 -7.69 -15.80 9.89
CA PRO A 116 -7.86 -17.01 10.67
C PRO A 116 -6.47 -17.64 10.84
N LEU A 117 -5.83 -17.37 11.97
CA LEU A 117 -4.53 -17.94 12.36
C LEU A 117 -4.55 -19.49 12.33
N GLN A 118 -5.72 -20.11 12.50
CA GLN A 118 -5.90 -21.56 12.36
C GLN A 118 -6.05 -22.04 10.91
N GLU A 119 -6.61 -21.24 9.98
CA GLU A 119 -6.61 -21.60 8.55
C GLU A 119 -5.23 -21.40 7.91
N GLN A 120 -4.40 -20.50 8.45
CA GLN A 120 -3.00 -20.35 8.04
C GLN A 120 -2.11 -21.57 8.33
N LYS A 121 -2.47 -22.43 9.30
CA LYS A 121 -1.82 -23.75 9.46
C LYS A 121 -2.15 -24.72 8.32
N GLN A 122 -3.24 -24.48 7.58
CA GLN A 122 -3.65 -25.26 6.40
C GLN A 122 -3.29 -24.61 5.06
N LEU A 123 -2.99 -23.30 5.03
CA LEU A 123 -2.45 -22.62 3.86
C LEU A 123 -0.99 -23.04 3.66
N ALA A 124 -0.83 -24.16 2.96
CA ALA A 124 0.47 -24.68 2.56
C ALA A 124 1.19 -23.68 1.65
N GLY A 125 2.09 -22.86 2.22
CA GLY A 125 3.09 -22.11 1.45
C GLY A 125 2.90 -20.59 1.34
N VAL A 126 2.61 -19.89 2.45
CA VAL A 126 2.72 -18.41 2.54
C VAL A 126 3.50 -18.03 3.82
N ALA A 127 4.55 -17.22 3.69
CA ALA A 127 5.27 -16.67 4.84
C ALA A 127 4.66 -15.34 5.26
N VAL A 128 4.09 -15.30 6.48
CA VAL A 128 3.46 -14.09 7.03
C VAL A 128 4.39 -13.47 8.08
N ASP A 129 4.65 -12.17 7.92
CA ASP A 129 5.22 -11.29 8.95
C ASP A 129 4.13 -10.30 9.42
N ALA A 130 3.73 -10.42 10.69
CA ALA A 130 2.71 -9.55 11.27
C ALA A 130 3.38 -8.31 11.87
N VAL A 131 3.04 -7.12 11.39
CA VAL A 131 3.61 -5.84 11.86
C VAL A 131 2.52 -5.03 12.59
N MET A 132 2.79 -4.68 13.85
CA MET A 132 1.88 -3.89 14.68
C MET A 132 2.60 -2.63 15.17
N ASP A 133 1.98 -1.46 14.97
CA ASP A 133 2.55 -0.15 15.34
C ASP A 133 3.99 0.08 14.84
N SER A 134 4.28 -0.32 13.61
CA SER A 134 5.63 -0.25 13.03
C SER A 134 6.66 -1.13 13.75
N VAL A 135 6.30 -2.32 14.24
CA VAL A 135 7.25 -3.34 14.73
C VAL A 135 6.81 -4.73 14.29
N SER A 136 7.72 -5.51 13.68
CA SER A 136 7.47 -6.93 13.35
C SER A 136 7.31 -7.80 14.62
N VAL A 137 6.25 -8.60 14.66
CA VAL A 137 5.88 -9.46 15.80
C VAL A 137 6.34 -10.91 15.62
N LYS A 138 6.30 -11.46 14.39
CA LYS A 138 6.79 -12.83 14.10
C LYS A 138 6.85 -13.12 12.59
N THR A 139 7.93 -13.75 12.13
CA THR A 139 8.04 -14.31 10.77
C THR A 139 7.87 -15.84 10.80
N THR A 140 6.86 -16.35 10.11
CA THR A 140 6.67 -17.81 9.91
C THR A 140 7.54 -18.27 8.74
N PHE A 141 8.15 -19.46 8.79
CA PHE A 141 9.04 -20.04 7.74
C PHE A 141 10.45 -19.43 7.57
N LYS A 142 10.97 -18.73 8.59
CA LYS A 142 12.33 -18.15 8.55
C LYS A 142 13.43 -19.17 8.21
N GLU A 143 13.36 -20.38 8.75
CA GLU A 143 14.34 -21.44 8.48
C GLU A 143 14.31 -21.92 7.02
N THR A 144 13.13 -22.19 6.47
CA THR A 144 12.95 -22.65 5.09
C THR A 144 13.41 -21.59 4.07
N LEU A 145 13.13 -20.31 4.34
CA LEU A 145 13.61 -19.22 3.48
C LEU A 145 15.14 -19.07 3.59
N ALA A 146 15.70 -19.18 4.79
CA ALA A 146 17.14 -19.08 5.03
C ALA A 146 17.92 -20.23 4.36
N GLU A 147 17.38 -21.45 4.30
CA GLU A 147 17.98 -22.58 3.55
C GLU A 147 18.17 -22.27 2.06
N MET A 148 17.30 -21.44 1.49
CA MET A 148 17.37 -20.99 0.10
C MET A 148 18.16 -19.68 -0.05
N GLY A 149 18.72 -19.14 1.04
CA GLY A 149 19.43 -17.86 1.07
C GLY A 149 18.52 -16.64 0.95
N ILE A 150 17.20 -16.81 1.06
CA ILE A 150 16.23 -15.71 1.06
C ILE A 150 16.26 -15.04 2.43
N ILE A 151 16.40 -13.72 2.45
CA ILE A 151 16.29 -12.92 3.67
C ILE A 151 14.92 -12.25 3.64
N PHE A 152 14.09 -12.56 4.63
CA PHE A 152 12.82 -11.88 4.85
C PHE A 152 12.69 -11.58 6.36
N CYS A 153 12.77 -10.31 6.72
CA CYS A 153 12.77 -9.85 8.10
C CYS A 153 12.32 -8.38 8.19
N SER A 154 12.19 -7.88 9.42
CA SER A 154 11.95 -6.45 9.65
C SER A 154 13.10 -5.59 9.11
N PHE A 155 12.79 -4.34 8.73
CA PHE A 155 13.81 -3.39 8.30
C PHE A 155 14.83 -3.13 9.41
N SER A 156 14.37 -3.04 10.66
CA SER A 156 15.23 -2.84 11.82
C SER A 156 16.20 -4.02 12.05
N GLU A 157 15.76 -5.25 11.82
CA GLU A 157 16.65 -6.42 11.84
C GLU A 157 17.67 -6.36 10.70
N ALA A 158 17.24 -6.03 9.48
CA ALA A 158 18.13 -5.94 8.33
C ALA A 158 19.25 -4.90 8.51
N VAL A 159 18.94 -3.76 9.14
CA VAL A 159 19.94 -2.72 9.44
C VAL A 159 21.03 -3.22 10.40
N ARG A 160 20.71 -4.13 11.32
CA ARG A 160 21.66 -4.67 12.31
C ARG A 160 22.43 -5.87 11.77
N GLU A 161 21.73 -6.82 11.16
CA GLU A 161 22.28 -8.11 10.74
C GLU A 161 22.89 -8.06 9.34
N TYR A 162 22.36 -7.20 8.45
CA TYR A 162 22.78 -7.07 7.05
C TYR A 162 23.10 -5.61 6.65
N PRO A 163 23.92 -4.87 7.43
CA PRO A 163 24.15 -3.44 7.22
C PRO A 163 24.74 -3.12 5.84
N ASP A 164 25.57 -3.99 5.28
CA ASP A 164 26.20 -3.79 3.97
C ASP A 164 25.17 -3.82 2.83
N LEU A 165 24.23 -4.78 2.86
CA LEU A 165 23.15 -4.87 1.88
C LEU A 165 22.20 -3.68 1.98
N VAL A 166 21.81 -3.30 3.20
CA VAL A 166 20.95 -2.14 3.40
C VAL A 166 21.65 -0.87 2.93
N LYS A 167 22.92 -0.67 3.26
CA LYS A 167 23.70 0.50 2.84
C LYS A 167 23.88 0.58 1.33
N GLN A 168 23.97 -0.56 0.64
CA GLN A 168 24.10 -0.63 -0.81
C GLN A 168 22.82 -0.18 -1.52
N TYR A 169 21.65 -0.62 -1.03
CA TYR A 169 20.39 -0.48 -1.77
C TYR A 169 19.43 0.58 -1.22
N MET A 170 19.45 0.86 0.09
CA MET A 170 18.54 1.84 0.70
C MET A 170 18.77 3.24 0.12
N GLY A 171 17.69 3.87 -0.34
CA GLY A 171 17.72 5.21 -0.93
C GLY A 171 18.30 5.27 -2.34
N SER A 172 18.62 4.13 -2.95
CA SER A 172 19.09 4.06 -4.34
C SER A 172 17.97 4.36 -5.35
N VAL A 173 16.72 4.05 -4.97
CA VAL A 173 15.54 4.23 -5.82
C VAL A 173 14.69 5.40 -5.34
N VAL A 174 14.50 5.52 -4.03
CA VAL A 174 13.79 6.62 -3.38
C VAL A 174 14.74 7.30 -2.38
N PRO A 175 15.59 8.24 -2.83
CA PRO A 175 16.50 8.95 -1.94
C PRO A 175 15.72 9.85 -0.97
N TYR A 176 16.37 10.26 0.13
CA TYR A 176 15.77 11.20 1.07
C TYR A 176 15.47 12.58 0.46
N THR A 177 16.05 12.89 -0.70
CA THR A 177 15.80 14.14 -1.46
C THR A 177 14.67 14.02 -2.48
N ASP A 178 13.96 12.88 -2.54
CA ASP A 178 12.99 12.60 -3.60
C ASP A 178 11.78 13.56 -3.57
N ASN A 179 11.14 13.65 -2.40
CA ASN A 179 9.98 14.51 -2.18
C ASN A 179 9.78 14.77 -0.68
N TYR A 180 8.85 15.68 -0.36
CA TYR A 180 8.60 16.15 1.00
C TYR A 180 8.30 15.00 1.98
N PHE A 181 7.43 14.05 1.61
CA PHE A 181 7.07 12.93 2.47
C PHE A 181 8.14 11.84 2.49
N ALA A 182 8.91 11.69 1.40
CA ALA A 182 10.05 10.79 1.38
C ALA A 182 11.17 11.26 2.33
N ALA A 183 11.43 12.57 2.39
CA ALA A 183 12.38 13.16 3.33
C ALA A 183 11.91 12.99 4.79
N LEU A 184 10.63 13.27 5.05
CA LEU A 184 10.01 13.07 6.37
C LEU A 184 10.12 11.61 6.82
N ASN A 185 9.64 10.67 5.99
CA ASN A 185 9.74 9.23 6.28
C ASN A 185 11.19 8.83 6.53
N SER A 186 12.13 9.23 5.67
CA SER A 186 13.55 8.87 5.80
C SER A 186 14.18 9.35 7.12
N ALA A 187 13.65 10.41 7.73
CA ALA A 187 14.09 10.87 9.04
C ALA A 187 13.56 9.99 10.20
N VAL A 188 12.28 9.61 10.14
CA VAL A 188 11.54 9.12 11.32
C VAL A 188 11.01 7.69 11.22
N PHE A 189 11.19 7.00 10.08
CA PHE A 189 10.61 5.67 9.88
C PHE A 189 10.98 4.71 11.02
N SER A 190 9.98 4.02 11.56
CA SER A 190 10.13 3.20 12.76
C SER A 190 10.44 1.74 12.44
N ASP A 191 9.87 1.17 11.39
CA ASP A 191 10.25 -0.15 10.90
C ASP A 191 9.76 -0.33 9.47
N GLY A 192 9.59 -1.57 9.03
CA GLY A 192 9.11 -1.94 7.72
C GLY A 192 9.65 -3.32 7.39
N SER A 193 9.84 -3.62 6.12
CA SER A 193 10.21 -4.97 5.71
C SER A 193 11.41 -4.96 4.77
N PHE A 194 12.30 -5.92 4.97
CA PHE A 194 13.44 -6.15 4.10
C PHE A 194 13.34 -7.54 3.49
N CYS A 195 13.39 -7.58 2.15
CA CYS A 195 13.37 -8.80 1.38
C CYS A 195 14.57 -8.83 0.43
N TYR A 196 15.39 -9.86 0.50
CA TYR A 196 16.49 -10.10 -0.44
C TYR A 196 16.37 -11.52 -1.01
N ILE A 197 16.31 -11.62 -2.33
CA ILE A 197 16.24 -12.87 -3.07
C ILE A 197 17.57 -13.07 -3.81
N PRO A 198 18.34 -14.14 -3.49
CA PRO A 198 19.65 -14.36 -4.09
C PRO A 198 19.54 -14.83 -5.55
N LYS A 199 20.68 -14.82 -6.24
CA LYS A 199 20.78 -15.19 -7.67
C LYS A 199 20.24 -16.60 -7.93
N GLY A 200 19.44 -16.74 -8.98
CA GLY A 200 18.88 -18.01 -9.45
C GLY A 200 17.79 -18.60 -8.56
N VAL A 201 17.35 -17.88 -7.52
CA VAL A 201 16.35 -18.38 -6.57
C VAL A 201 14.97 -17.86 -6.91
N ARG A 202 14.05 -18.80 -7.13
CA ARG A 202 12.62 -18.53 -7.16
C ARG A 202 12.06 -18.78 -5.77
N CYS A 203 11.51 -17.73 -5.14
CA CYS A 203 10.84 -17.86 -3.86
C CYS A 203 9.74 -18.93 -3.95
N PRO A 204 9.73 -19.95 -3.07
CA PRO A 204 8.82 -21.08 -3.18
C PRO A 204 7.38 -20.74 -2.76
N MET A 205 7.21 -19.57 -2.13
CA MET A 205 5.97 -19.08 -1.55
C MET A 205 5.81 -17.59 -1.77
N GLU A 206 4.58 -17.12 -1.57
CA GLU A 206 4.27 -15.70 -1.48
C GLU A 206 4.76 -15.17 -0.12
N LEU A 207 5.43 -14.02 -0.12
CA LEU A 207 5.80 -13.32 1.11
C LEU A 207 4.70 -12.31 1.42
N SER A 208 4.21 -12.29 2.65
CA SER A 208 3.13 -11.39 3.05
C SER A 208 3.49 -10.64 4.32
N THR A 209 3.18 -9.35 4.32
CA THR A 209 3.31 -8.46 5.47
C THR A 209 1.95 -7.86 5.78
N TYR A 210 1.51 -7.98 7.03
CA TYR A 210 0.23 -7.41 7.45
C TYR A 210 0.50 -6.30 8.45
N PHE A 211 0.20 -5.06 8.06
CA PHE A 211 0.35 -3.86 8.87
C PHE A 211 -0.98 -3.51 9.54
N ARG A 212 -0.97 -3.37 10.86
CA ARG A 212 -2.10 -2.78 11.61
C ARG A 212 -1.66 -1.62 12.49
N ILE A 213 -2.35 -0.49 12.33
CA ILE A 213 -2.21 0.66 13.23
C ILE A 213 -2.99 0.35 14.50
N ASN A 214 -2.42 0.50 15.69
CA ASN A 214 -3.15 0.31 16.94
C ASN A 214 -2.93 1.46 17.93
N ALA A 215 -1.85 2.23 17.84
CA ALA A 215 -1.58 3.37 18.73
C ALA A 215 -2.35 4.66 18.33
N ALA A 216 -2.75 5.44 19.35
CA ALA A 216 -3.34 6.76 19.16
C ALA A 216 -2.27 7.80 18.83
N ASN A 217 -2.57 8.75 17.92
CA ASN A 217 -1.69 9.88 17.62
C ASN A 217 -0.26 9.54 17.16
N THR A 218 -0.05 8.32 16.66
CA THR A 218 1.20 7.92 16.01
C THR A 218 1.13 8.21 14.51
N GLY A 219 2.19 8.83 13.98
CA GLY A 219 2.41 8.83 12.54
C GLY A 219 3.03 7.48 12.15
N GLN A 220 2.44 6.77 11.18
CA GLN A 220 3.02 5.53 10.69
C GLN A 220 3.98 5.83 9.55
N PHE A 221 5.25 5.60 9.80
CA PHE A 221 6.32 5.76 8.82
C PHE A 221 7.04 4.43 8.70
N GLU A 222 6.85 3.79 7.56
CA GLU A 222 7.48 2.50 7.26
C GLU A 222 8.29 2.55 5.97
N ARG A 223 9.28 1.66 5.92
CA ARG A 223 10.13 1.51 4.73
C ARG A 223 10.29 0.05 4.35
N THR A 224 9.86 -0.29 3.15
CA THR A 224 10.01 -1.62 2.57
C THR A 224 11.08 -1.58 1.49
N LEU A 225 12.06 -2.50 1.57
CA LEU A 225 13.12 -2.65 0.58
C LEU A 225 13.15 -4.10 0.08
N ILE A 226 12.89 -4.28 -1.22
CA ILE A 226 12.90 -5.58 -1.90
C ILE A 226 14.02 -5.57 -2.94
N VAL A 227 14.93 -6.53 -2.83
CA VAL A 227 16.04 -6.71 -3.76
C VAL A 227 15.94 -8.12 -4.36
N ALA A 228 15.82 -8.17 -5.69
CA ALA A 228 15.74 -9.41 -6.45
C ALA A 228 16.95 -9.50 -7.38
N GLU A 229 17.92 -10.34 -7.02
CA GLU A 229 19.15 -10.56 -7.78
C GLU A 229 18.92 -11.32 -9.10
N ASP A 230 19.98 -11.50 -9.89
CA ASP A 230 19.86 -12.08 -11.22
C ASP A 230 19.13 -13.44 -11.24
N ASN A 231 18.20 -13.62 -12.18
CA ASN A 231 17.40 -14.83 -12.37
C ASN A 231 16.57 -15.22 -11.13
N SER A 232 16.15 -14.24 -10.33
CA SER A 232 15.32 -14.48 -9.15
C SER A 232 13.83 -14.18 -9.39
N TYR A 233 12.98 -14.72 -8.52
CA TYR A 233 11.54 -14.41 -8.52
C TYR A 233 11.04 -14.27 -7.10
N VAL A 234 10.23 -13.24 -6.85
CA VAL A 234 9.46 -13.10 -5.63
C VAL A 234 8.11 -12.48 -5.93
N SER A 235 7.13 -12.91 -5.15
CA SER A 235 5.84 -12.28 -5.10
C SER A 235 5.57 -11.90 -3.65
N TYR A 236 5.37 -10.60 -3.45
CA TYR A 236 5.30 -9.94 -2.16
C TYR A 236 3.95 -9.26 -2.03
N LEU A 237 3.34 -9.39 -0.86
CA LEU A 237 2.05 -8.83 -0.56
C LEU A 237 2.09 -7.99 0.72
N GLU A 238 1.40 -6.86 0.66
CA GLU A 238 1.25 -5.91 1.74
C GLU A 238 -0.23 -5.71 2.04
N GLY A 239 -0.69 -6.15 3.21
CA GLY A 239 -2.02 -5.87 3.74
C GLY A 239 -1.95 -4.74 4.75
N CYS A 240 -2.87 -3.77 4.68
CA CYS A 240 -2.96 -2.70 5.68
C CYS A 240 -4.40 -2.53 6.18
N THR A 241 -4.62 -2.56 7.50
CA THR A 241 -5.90 -2.19 8.13
C THR A 241 -5.71 -1.25 9.33
N ALA A 242 -6.68 -0.38 9.61
CA ALA A 242 -6.66 0.52 10.78
C ALA A 242 -7.95 0.45 11.61
N PRO A 243 -7.91 0.84 12.90
CA PRO A 243 -9.04 1.06 13.77
C PRO A 243 -9.73 2.41 13.46
N MET A 244 -10.93 2.59 14.01
CA MET A 244 -11.76 3.78 13.86
C MET A 244 -11.29 4.86 14.84
N ARG A 245 -11.07 6.09 14.35
CA ARG A 245 -10.68 7.22 15.19
C ARG A 245 -11.16 8.55 14.65
N ASP A 246 -11.49 9.46 15.55
CA ASP A 246 -11.94 10.82 15.23
C ASP A 246 -10.80 11.76 14.77
N GLU A 247 -9.56 11.46 15.13
CA GLU A 247 -8.36 12.26 14.79
C GLU A 247 -7.69 11.73 13.52
N ASN A 248 -7.23 12.65 12.66
CA ASN A 248 -6.57 12.29 11.41
C ASN A 248 -5.19 11.67 11.68
N GLN A 249 -4.90 10.52 11.07
CA GLN A 249 -3.60 9.87 11.16
C GLN A 249 -2.84 9.99 9.84
N LEU A 250 -1.53 10.26 9.94
CA LEU A 250 -0.65 10.31 8.79
C LEU A 250 0.06 8.97 8.60
N HIS A 251 -0.20 8.32 7.48
CA HIS A 251 0.53 7.17 6.98
C HIS A 251 1.41 7.61 5.80
N ALA A 252 2.72 7.54 5.97
CA ALA A 252 3.66 7.86 4.91
C ALA A 252 4.70 6.75 4.78
N ALA A 253 4.48 5.84 3.83
CA ALA A 253 5.35 4.72 3.54
C ALA A 253 6.28 4.97 2.36
N ILE A 254 7.44 4.33 2.38
CA ILE A 254 8.35 4.22 1.24
C ILE A 254 8.51 2.75 0.86
N VAL A 255 8.41 2.46 -0.43
CA VAL A 255 8.71 1.12 -0.97
C VAL A 255 9.74 1.26 -2.08
N GLU A 256 10.85 0.56 -1.93
CA GLU A 256 11.93 0.46 -2.91
C GLU A 256 12.01 -0.98 -3.42
N ILE A 257 11.97 -1.15 -4.75
CA ILE A 257 12.18 -2.45 -5.39
C ILE A 257 13.35 -2.35 -6.35
N VAL A 258 14.33 -3.25 -6.25
CA VAL A 258 15.46 -3.37 -7.17
C VAL A 258 15.39 -4.74 -7.83
N ALA A 259 15.15 -4.78 -9.13
CA ALA A 259 15.11 -6.01 -9.92
C ALA A 259 16.32 -6.06 -10.87
N MET A 260 17.19 -7.05 -10.66
CA MET A 260 18.41 -7.30 -11.44
C MET A 260 18.10 -8.18 -12.67
N GLU A 261 19.12 -8.70 -13.36
CA GLU A 261 18.94 -9.30 -14.68
C GLU A 261 18.00 -10.51 -14.66
N ASN A 262 17.01 -10.58 -15.55
CA ASN A 262 16.01 -11.65 -15.60
C ASN A 262 15.20 -11.85 -14.29
N ALA A 263 15.26 -10.90 -13.35
CA ALA A 263 14.52 -10.98 -12.11
C ALA A 263 13.06 -10.54 -12.29
N GLU A 264 12.12 -11.19 -11.61
CA GLU A 264 10.71 -10.81 -11.60
C GLU A 264 10.22 -10.56 -10.16
N VAL A 265 9.70 -9.35 -9.93
CA VAL A 265 9.07 -8.97 -8.66
C VAL A 265 7.60 -8.67 -8.90
N LYS A 266 6.72 -9.40 -8.23
CA LYS A 266 5.31 -9.06 -8.10
C LYS A 266 5.08 -8.43 -6.75
N TYR A 267 4.46 -7.28 -6.74
CA TYR A 267 4.17 -6.55 -5.52
C TYR A 267 2.68 -6.21 -5.49
N ALA A 268 1.98 -6.75 -4.50
CA ALA A 268 0.56 -6.59 -4.33
C ALA A 268 0.26 -5.80 -3.05
N THR A 269 -0.74 -4.93 -3.09
CA THR A 269 -1.23 -4.22 -1.90
C THR A 269 -2.75 -4.32 -1.80
N VAL A 270 -3.25 -4.72 -0.63
CA VAL A 270 -4.69 -4.64 -0.28
C VAL A 270 -4.81 -3.75 0.95
N GLN A 271 -5.39 -2.57 0.79
CA GLN A 271 -5.53 -1.59 1.87
C GLN A 271 -7.00 -1.32 2.16
N ASN A 272 -7.36 -1.39 3.45
CA ASN A 272 -8.66 -0.96 3.96
C ASN A 272 -8.47 -0.10 5.21
N TRP A 273 -8.47 1.21 5.01
CA TRP A 273 -8.27 2.20 6.06
C TRP A 273 -9.61 2.70 6.64
N TYR A 274 -9.56 3.48 7.73
CA TYR A 274 -10.74 4.20 8.22
C TYR A 274 -10.93 5.52 7.43
N PRO A 275 -12.05 5.70 6.70
CA PRO A 275 -12.24 6.82 5.79
C PRO A 275 -12.64 8.13 6.46
N GLY A 276 -12.82 8.12 7.79
CA GLY A 276 -13.51 9.18 8.51
C GLY A 276 -15.01 8.90 8.63
N ASP A 277 -15.70 9.77 9.35
CA ASP A 277 -17.16 9.71 9.47
C ASP A 277 -17.85 10.11 8.15
N LYS A 278 -19.19 9.98 8.12
CA LYS A 278 -20.02 10.35 6.96
C LYS A 278 -19.90 11.82 6.53
N ASN A 279 -19.41 12.70 7.40
CA ASN A 279 -19.21 14.12 7.11
C ASN A 279 -17.76 14.44 6.74
N GLY A 280 -16.89 13.43 6.63
CA GLY A 280 -15.47 13.59 6.31
C GLY A 280 -14.61 14.04 7.50
N LYS A 281 -15.07 13.85 8.74
CA LYS A 281 -14.25 14.11 9.93
C LYS A 281 -13.44 12.87 10.30
N GLY A 282 -12.14 13.07 10.53
CA GLY A 282 -11.21 11.98 10.84
C GLY A 282 -10.74 11.24 9.59
N GLY A 283 -10.15 10.07 9.81
CA GLY A 283 -9.65 9.20 8.75
C GLY A 283 -8.16 9.37 8.45
N ILE A 284 -7.67 8.55 7.52
CA ILE A 284 -6.22 8.40 7.30
C ILE A 284 -5.76 9.18 6.07
N TYR A 285 -4.63 9.88 6.21
CA TYR A 285 -3.88 10.48 5.12
C TYR A 285 -2.79 9.51 4.67
N ASN A 286 -2.92 9.00 3.44
CA ASN A 286 -2.08 7.96 2.89
C ASN A 286 -1.16 8.56 1.81
N PHE A 287 0.03 9.02 2.23
CA PHE A 287 1.00 9.73 1.38
C PHE A 287 2.23 8.88 1.13
N VAL A 288 2.19 8.07 0.08
CA VAL A 288 3.12 6.95 -0.10
C VAL A 288 3.98 7.13 -1.34
N THR A 289 5.27 6.86 -1.21
CA THR A 289 6.21 6.82 -2.34
C THR A 289 6.68 5.39 -2.60
N LYS A 290 6.09 4.73 -3.60
CA LYS A 290 6.54 3.42 -4.08
C LYS A 290 7.30 3.57 -5.39
N ARG A 291 8.48 2.98 -5.51
CA ARG A 291 9.23 2.98 -6.76
C ARG A 291 10.06 1.72 -6.92
N GLY A 292 9.98 1.15 -8.10
CA GLY A 292 10.77 0.01 -8.53
C GLY A 292 11.71 0.41 -9.65
N ILE A 293 12.91 -0.17 -9.65
CA ILE A 293 13.86 -0.08 -10.75
C ILE A 293 14.10 -1.47 -11.33
N CYS A 294 13.79 -1.59 -12.61
CA CYS A 294 14.22 -2.69 -13.46
C CYS A 294 15.66 -2.36 -13.91
N GLU A 295 16.62 -2.63 -13.03
CA GLU A 295 18.03 -2.27 -13.19
C GLU A 295 18.69 -3.16 -14.24
N GLY A 296 18.47 -4.48 -14.17
CA GLY A 296 19.04 -5.45 -15.09
C GLY A 296 18.18 -5.71 -16.33
N ASP A 297 18.80 -6.24 -17.39
CA ASP A 297 18.11 -6.60 -18.63
C ASP A 297 17.06 -7.69 -18.38
N ASN A 298 15.98 -7.67 -19.16
CA ASN A 298 14.83 -8.59 -19.07
C ASN A 298 14.13 -8.62 -17.69
N SER A 299 14.45 -7.68 -16.79
CA SER A 299 13.82 -7.62 -15.47
C SER A 299 12.38 -7.12 -15.56
N LYS A 300 11.56 -7.55 -14.58
CA LYS A 300 10.13 -7.30 -14.55
C LYS A 300 9.67 -6.89 -13.16
N ILE A 301 8.88 -5.82 -13.09
CA ILE A 301 8.17 -5.40 -11.87
C ILE A 301 6.68 -5.26 -12.20
N SER A 302 5.84 -5.89 -11.38
CA SER A 302 4.38 -5.85 -11.50
C SER A 302 3.77 -5.33 -10.21
N TRP A 303 3.12 -4.17 -10.28
CA TRP A 303 2.37 -3.56 -9.18
C TRP A 303 0.90 -3.93 -9.30
N THR A 304 0.31 -4.48 -8.24
CA THR A 304 -1.13 -4.72 -8.14
C THR A 304 -1.65 -4.08 -6.87
N GLN A 305 -2.72 -3.31 -6.95
CA GLN A 305 -3.27 -2.65 -5.76
C GLN A 305 -4.79 -2.58 -5.77
N VAL A 306 -5.35 -2.75 -4.57
CA VAL A 306 -6.76 -2.48 -4.25
C VAL A 306 -6.76 -1.54 -3.05
N GLU A 307 -7.24 -0.32 -3.28
CA GLU A 307 -7.19 0.77 -2.31
C GLU A 307 -8.60 1.21 -1.94
N THR A 308 -8.91 1.12 -0.64
CA THR A 308 -10.14 1.67 -0.05
C THR A 308 -9.86 2.27 1.33
N GLY A 309 -10.76 3.15 1.77
CA GLY A 309 -10.84 3.55 3.17
C GLY A 309 -9.93 4.70 3.64
N SER A 310 -9.12 5.35 2.81
CA SER A 310 -8.37 6.56 3.28
C SER A 310 -9.20 7.83 3.09
N ALA A 311 -9.07 8.82 3.99
CA ALA A 311 -9.68 10.12 3.80
C ALA A 311 -9.03 10.88 2.62
N ILE A 312 -7.69 10.82 2.56
CA ILE A 312 -6.91 11.40 1.45
C ILE A 312 -5.85 10.38 1.02
N THR A 313 -5.84 10.00 -0.25
CA THR A 313 -4.79 9.14 -0.83
C THR A 313 -3.96 9.92 -1.84
N TRP A 314 -2.64 9.89 -1.68
CA TRP A 314 -1.69 10.46 -2.63
C TRP A 314 -0.55 9.48 -2.92
N LYS A 315 -0.58 8.84 -4.10
CA LYS A 315 0.35 7.74 -4.41
C LYS A 315 0.56 7.53 -5.90
N TYR A 316 1.83 7.35 -6.29
CA TYR A 316 2.20 7.03 -7.68
C TYR A 316 3.27 5.92 -7.74
N PRO A 317 2.91 4.63 -7.61
CA PRO A 317 3.87 3.55 -7.78
C PRO A 317 4.52 3.66 -9.16
N SER A 318 5.84 3.65 -9.18
CA SER A 318 6.60 3.99 -10.39
C SER A 318 7.54 2.85 -10.78
N CYS A 319 7.73 2.64 -12.07
CA CYS A 319 8.77 1.75 -12.60
C CYS A 319 9.79 2.54 -13.43
N ILE A 320 11.06 2.44 -13.06
CA ILE A 320 12.19 2.87 -13.86
C ILE A 320 12.66 1.66 -14.68
N LEU A 321 12.40 1.68 -15.97
CA LEU A 321 12.74 0.62 -16.92
C LEU A 321 14.12 0.90 -17.51
N LYS A 322 15.17 0.60 -16.72
CA LYS A 322 16.57 0.96 -17.02
C LYS A 322 17.24 -0.02 -17.97
N GLY A 323 17.19 -1.31 -17.66
CA GLY A 323 17.72 -2.37 -18.51
C GLY A 323 16.98 -2.51 -19.83
N ASP A 324 17.62 -3.17 -20.79
CA ASP A 324 17.00 -3.51 -22.08
C ASP A 324 15.98 -4.65 -21.88
N ASN A 325 14.92 -4.65 -22.70
CA ASN A 325 13.83 -5.64 -22.68
C ASN A 325 13.06 -5.73 -21.34
N THR A 326 13.12 -4.68 -20.53
CA THR A 326 12.46 -4.62 -19.21
C THR A 326 10.95 -4.45 -19.33
N THR A 327 10.22 -4.93 -18.33
CA THR A 327 8.74 -4.85 -18.31
C THR A 327 8.21 -4.27 -16.99
N GLY A 328 7.39 -3.23 -17.08
CA GLY A 328 6.67 -2.64 -15.95
C GLY A 328 5.16 -2.83 -16.08
N GLU A 329 4.52 -3.38 -15.07
CA GLU A 329 3.06 -3.55 -15.06
C GLU A 329 2.46 -2.82 -13.85
N PHE A 330 1.29 -2.22 -14.03
CA PHE A 330 0.54 -1.58 -12.96
C PHE A 330 -0.95 -1.87 -13.13
N TYR A 331 -1.54 -2.48 -12.09
CA TYR A 331 -2.94 -2.83 -12.00
C TYR A 331 -3.52 -2.21 -10.73
N SER A 332 -4.53 -1.36 -10.85
CA SER A 332 -5.08 -0.62 -9.71
C SER A 332 -6.60 -0.59 -9.71
N VAL A 333 -7.18 -0.86 -8.55
CA VAL A 333 -8.57 -0.51 -8.22
C VAL A 333 -8.54 0.50 -7.08
N ALA A 334 -9.14 1.66 -7.29
CA ALA A 334 -9.26 2.70 -6.26
C ALA A 334 -10.74 3.02 -6.05
N VAL A 335 -11.21 2.88 -4.81
CA VAL A 335 -12.59 3.20 -4.42
C VAL A 335 -12.59 4.42 -3.51
N THR A 336 -13.41 5.41 -3.85
CA THR A 336 -13.69 6.56 -2.98
C THR A 336 -15.18 6.71 -2.76
N ASN A 337 -15.56 7.05 -1.53
CA ASN A 337 -16.93 7.24 -1.09
C ASN A 337 -17.02 8.41 -0.08
N ASN A 338 -18.23 8.82 0.30
CA ASN A 338 -18.47 9.94 1.22
C ASN A 338 -17.69 11.19 0.79
N HIS A 339 -16.78 11.69 1.63
CA HIS A 339 -15.94 12.87 1.36
C HIS A 339 -14.47 12.52 1.08
N GLN A 340 -14.18 11.25 0.74
CA GLN A 340 -12.82 10.82 0.43
C GLN A 340 -12.25 11.50 -0.82
N GLN A 341 -10.94 11.67 -0.83
CA GLN A 341 -10.19 12.25 -1.94
C GLN A 341 -9.03 11.32 -2.33
N ALA A 342 -8.85 11.07 -3.62
CA ALA A 342 -7.73 10.29 -4.13
C ALA A 342 -7.09 11.00 -5.32
N ASP A 343 -5.77 11.17 -5.29
CA ASP A 343 -4.95 11.49 -6.47
C ASP A 343 -3.90 10.39 -6.59
N THR A 344 -4.24 9.37 -7.37
CA THR A 344 -3.49 8.12 -7.50
C THR A 344 -3.12 7.86 -8.94
N GLY A 345 -2.11 7.02 -9.18
CA GLY A 345 -1.79 6.56 -10.52
C GLY A 345 -0.41 5.95 -10.57
N THR A 346 0.32 6.11 -11.67
CA THR A 346 1.62 5.44 -11.84
C THR A 346 2.55 6.23 -12.74
N LYS A 347 3.86 5.99 -12.63
CA LYS A 347 4.85 6.56 -13.54
C LYS A 347 5.69 5.45 -14.17
N MET A 348 5.64 5.32 -15.49
CA MET A 348 6.45 4.39 -16.27
C MET A 348 7.53 5.17 -17.01
N ILE A 349 8.79 4.97 -16.62
CA ILE A 349 9.93 5.69 -17.18
C ILE A 349 10.78 4.72 -18.00
N HIS A 350 10.67 4.82 -19.32
CA HIS A 350 11.39 3.99 -20.29
C HIS A 350 12.77 4.59 -20.60
N ILE A 351 13.81 3.83 -20.28
CA ILE A 351 15.21 4.21 -20.52
C ILE A 351 15.88 3.19 -21.45
N GLY A 352 15.78 1.90 -21.12
CA GLY A 352 16.32 0.80 -21.92
C GLY A 352 15.51 0.52 -23.18
N LYS A 353 16.16 -0.12 -24.16
CA LYS A 353 15.55 -0.50 -25.44
C LYS A 353 14.53 -1.61 -25.25
N ASN A 354 13.56 -1.67 -26.15
CA ASN A 354 12.49 -2.67 -26.17
C ASN A 354 11.70 -2.79 -24.85
N SER A 355 11.76 -1.76 -23.99
CA SER A 355 11.07 -1.74 -22.71
C SER A 355 9.56 -1.66 -22.91
N ARG A 356 8.80 -2.37 -22.08
CA ARG A 356 7.35 -2.48 -22.18
C ARG A 356 6.69 -2.03 -20.89
N SER A 357 5.56 -1.34 -21.01
CA SER A 357 4.72 -1.05 -19.86
C SER A 357 3.23 -1.27 -20.13
N ILE A 358 2.54 -1.76 -19.11
CA ILE A 358 1.09 -1.93 -19.10
C ILE A 358 0.54 -1.22 -17.88
N ILE A 359 -0.45 -0.35 -18.09
CA ILE A 359 -1.14 0.38 -17.04
C ILE A 359 -2.63 0.07 -17.16
N VAL A 360 -3.22 -0.50 -16.13
CA VAL A 360 -4.67 -0.71 -16.03
C VAL A 360 -5.13 -0.11 -14.70
N SER A 361 -5.90 0.97 -14.79
CA SER A 361 -6.45 1.65 -13.63
C SER A 361 -7.98 1.66 -13.70
N LYS A 362 -8.62 1.20 -12.63
CA LYS A 362 -10.07 1.17 -12.46
C LYS A 362 -10.44 2.05 -11.25
N GLY A 363 -10.86 3.27 -11.51
CA GLY A 363 -11.39 4.18 -10.49
C GLY A 363 -12.88 3.96 -10.27
N ILE A 364 -13.32 3.94 -9.02
CA ILE A 364 -14.74 3.89 -8.63
C ILE A 364 -14.97 5.05 -7.66
N SER A 365 -15.98 5.88 -7.92
CA SER A 365 -16.28 7.07 -7.13
C SER A 365 -17.76 7.10 -6.76
N ALA A 366 -18.05 7.28 -5.47
CA ALA A 366 -19.40 7.31 -4.89
C ALA A 366 -19.59 8.49 -3.92
N GLY A 367 -20.82 8.74 -3.50
CA GLY A 367 -21.16 9.80 -2.56
C GLY A 367 -20.78 11.20 -3.07
N PHE A 368 -19.97 11.92 -2.29
CA PHE A 368 -19.45 13.27 -2.61
C PHE A 368 -17.93 13.25 -2.90
N SER A 369 -17.37 12.07 -3.14
CA SER A 369 -15.93 11.87 -3.20
C SER A 369 -15.34 12.31 -4.52
N ASN A 370 -14.02 12.53 -4.53
CA ASN A 370 -13.27 12.83 -5.75
C ASN A 370 -12.14 11.80 -5.95
N ASN A 371 -12.19 11.10 -7.09
CA ASN A 371 -11.18 10.13 -7.48
C ASN A 371 -10.45 10.62 -8.74
N SER A 372 -9.16 10.91 -8.60
CA SER A 372 -8.32 11.41 -9.67
C SER A 372 -7.25 10.38 -10.03
N TYR A 373 -7.29 9.88 -11.25
CA TYR A 373 -6.16 9.17 -11.84
C TYR A 373 -5.16 10.17 -12.42
N ARG A 374 -3.87 10.00 -12.11
CA ARG A 374 -2.76 10.74 -12.72
C ARG A 374 -1.61 9.82 -13.06
N GLY A 375 -1.34 9.69 -14.36
CA GLY A 375 -0.31 8.81 -14.89
C GLY A 375 0.77 9.56 -15.65
N LEU A 376 2.02 9.08 -15.61
CA LEU A 376 3.10 9.55 -16.47
C LEU A 376 3.69 8.37 -17.24
N VAL A 377 3.72 8.47 -18.56
CA VAL A 377 4.52 7.61 -19.43
C VAL A 377 5.61 8.46 -20.05
N LYS A 378 6.86 8.21 -19.66
CA LYS A 378 8.02 8.95 -20.14
C LYS A 378 8.96 8.03 -20.91
N VAL A 379 9.22 8.35 -22.17
CA VAL A 379 10.15 7.60 -23.03
C VAL A 379 11.35 8.47 -23.37
N LEU A 380 12.52 8.09 -22.86
CA LEU A 380 13.76 8.80 -23.12
C LEU A 380 14.31 8.48 -24.52
N ARG A 381 15.18 9.36 -25.03
CA ARG A 381 15.83 9.20 -26.34
C ARG A 381 16.48 7.83 -26.57
N GLY A 382 17.06 7.22 -25.54
CA GLY A 382 17.73 5.92 -25.62
C GLY A 382 16.79 4.71 -25.74
N ALA A 383 15.52 4.86 -25.38
CA ALA A 383 14.55 3.77 -25.28
C ALA A 383 13.93 3.41 -26.65
N GLY A 384 14.76 2.90 -27.55
CA GLY A 384 14.30 2.44 -28.87
C GLY A 384 13.29 1.30 -28.77
N ASN A 385 12.26 1.30 -29.61
CA ASN A 385 11.15 0.33 -29.65
C ASN A 385 10.39 0.19 -28.31
N ALA A 386 10.38 1.21 -27.46
CA ALA A 386 9.59 1.22 -26.25
C ALA A 386 8.09 1.06 -26.58
N ARG A 387 7.36 0.31 -25.75
CA ARG A 387 5.91 0.12 -25.89
C ARG A 387 5.18 0.40 -24.60
N ASN A 388 4.08 1.14 -24.67
CA ASN A 388 3.17 1.34 -23.56
C ASN A 388 1.72 1.11 -24.02
N PHE A 389 0.96 0.44 -23.18
CA PHE A 389 -0.50 0.40 -23.24
C PHE A 389 -1.07 0.87 -21.91
N SER A 390 -1.94 1.86 -21.94
CA SER A 390 -2.59 2.44 -20.77
C SER A 390 -4.09 2.45 -20.91
N GLN A 391 -4.80 1.88 -19.94
CA GLN A 391 -6.25 1.85 -19.85
C GLN A 391 -6.69 2.43 -18.51
N CYS A 392 -7.43 3.54 -18.55
CA CYS A 392 -7.88 4.28 -17.37
C CYS A 392 -9.40 4.37 -17.36
N ASP A 393 -10.06 3.43 -16.70
CA ASP A 393 -11.51 3.41 -16.61
C ASP A 393 -11.96 4.04 -15.29
N SER A 394 -13.03 4.84 -15.35
CA SER A 394 -13.69 5.44 -14.19
C SER A 394 -15.16 5.06 -14.14
N LEU A 395 -15.65 4.64 -12.98
CA LEU A 395 -17.05 4.33 -12.72
C LEU A 395 -17.61 5.30 -11.68
N LEU A 396 -18.65 6.05 -12.04
CA LEU A 396 -19.36 6.93 -11.11
C LEU A 396 -20.63 6.26 -10.59
N LEU A 397 -20.78 6.27 -9.26
CA LEU A 397 -21.94 5.81 -8.51
C LEU A 397 -22.68 7.03 -7.97
N GLY A 398 -23.56 7.59 -8.79
CA GLY A 398 -24.35 8.79 -8.48
C GLY A 398 -24.01 10.02 -9.33
N ASP A 399 -24.54 11.17 -8.91
CA ASP A 399 -24.42 12.46 -9.61
C ASP A 399 -23.61 13.52 -8.85
N LYS A 400 -23.22 13.23 -7.61
CA LYS A 400 -22.49 14.13 -6.70
C LYS A 400 -20.99 13.85 -6.58
N CYS A 401 -20.53 12.70 -7.07
CA CYS A 401 -19.13 12.31 -7.04
C CYS A 401 -18.37 12.74 -8.30
N GLY A 402 -17.05 12.82 -8.20
CA GLY A 402 -16.16 13.23 -9.29
C GLY A 402 -15.14 12.16 -9.63
N ALA A 403 -14.97 11.89 -10.93
CA ALA A 403 -13.87 11.08 -11.44
C ALA A 403 -13.07 11.88 -12.48
N HIS A 404 -11.76 11.99 -12.26
CA HIS A 404 -10.86 12.83 -13.05
C HIS A 404 -9.70 12.00 -13.59
N THR A 405 -9.27 12.25 -14.82
CA THR A 405 -8.16 11.52 -15.45
C THR A 405 -7.15 12.52 -16.03
N PHE A 406 -5.92 12.51 -15.51
CA PHE A 406 -4.83 13.41 -15.88
C PHE A 406 -3.63 12.61 -16.44
N PRO A 407 -3.66 12.16 -17.71
CA PRO A 407 -2.55 11.44 -18.31
C PRO A 407 -1.46 12.40 -18.81
N TYR A 408 -0.20 12.02 -18.58
CA TYR A 408 0.99 12.70 -19.10
C TYR A 408 1.77 11.73 -19.96
N ILE A 409 2.04 12.13 -21.20
CA ILE A 409 2.84 11.35 -22.15
C ILE A 409 3.97 12.24 -22.64
N GLU A 410 5.20 11.84 -22.34
CA GLU A 410 6.42 12.50 -22.78
C GLU A 410 7.24 11.48 -23.60
N SER A 411 7.38 11.69 -24.91
CA SER A 411 8.16 10.79 -25.76
C SER A 411 9.23 11.53 -26.55
N ASP A 412 10.49 11.25 -26.21
CA ASP A 412 11.67 11.74 -26.91
C ASP A 412 12.23 10.70 -27.90
N ASN A 413 11.49 9.63 -28.22
CA ASN A 413 11.94 8.56 -29.10
C ASN A 413 10.94 8.29 -30.25
N GLN A 414 11.42 8.31 -31.49
CA GLN A 414 10.59 8.17 -32.69
C GLN A 414 10.07 6.75 -32.95
N SER A 415 10.70 5.73 -32.36
CA SER A 415 10.32 4.32 -32.51
C SER A 415 9.36 3.82 -31.43
N ALA A 416 8.99 4.69 -30.48
CA ALA A 416 8.10 4.35 -29.38
C ALA A 416 6.65 4.23 -29.85
N ILE A 417 5.93 3.25 -29.31
CA ILE A 417 4.49 3.08 -29.52
C ILE A 417 3.81 3.24 -28.16
N ILE A 418 2.96 4.26 -28.03
CA ILE A 418 2.27 4.58 -26.78
C ILE A 418 0.78 4.69 -27.09
N GLU A 419 -0.01 3.85 -26.42
CA GLU A 419 -1.46 3.79 -26.53
C GLU A 419 -2.07 4.17 -25.18
N HIS A 420 -3.03 5.09 -25.18
CA HIS A 420 -3.75 5.49 -23.98
C HIS A 420 -5.25 5.58 -24.27
N GLU A 421 -6.02 4.81 -23.50
CA GLU A 421 -7.47 4.80 -23.52
C GLU A 421 -8.00 5.18 -22.15
N ALA A 422 -9.06 5.98 -22.12
CA ALA A 422 -9.76 6.33 -20.90
C ALA A 422 -11.26 6.30 -21.12
N THR A 423 -11.98 5.58 -20.26
CA THR A 423 -13.43 5.41 -20.37
C THR A 423 -14.10 5.86 -19.09
N THR A 424 -15.19 6.61 -19.21
CA THR A 424 -16.04 6.95 -18.06
C THR A 424 -17.38 6.24 -18.20
N SER A 425 -17.73 5.47 -17.18
CA SER A 425 -18.97 4.70 -17.09
C SER A 425 -19.81 5.15 -15.91
N LYS A 426 -21.12 4.96 -16.01
CA LYS A 426 -22.07 5.05 -14.90
C LYS A 426 -22.83 3.75 -14.83
N ILE A 427 -23.19 3.31 -13.62
CA ILE A 427 -24.13 2.21 -13.49
C ILE A 427 -25.50 2.70 -13.94
N GLY A 428 -26.05 2.09 -14.99
CA GLY A 428 -27.35 2.47 -15.53
C GLY A 428 -28.50 1.92 -14.67
N GLU A 429 -29.58 2.70 -14.55
CA GLU A 429 -30.81 2.27 -13.88
C GLU A 429 -31.35 0.95 -14.46
N ASP A 430 -31.23 0.77 -15.79
CA ASP A 430 -31.63 -0.47 -16.48
C ASP A 430 -30.86 -1.70 -16.00
N GLN A 431 -29.56 -1.57 -15.70
CA GLN A 431 -28.74 -2.67 -15.21
C GLN A 431 -29.17 -3.09 -13.81
N ILE A 432 -29.40 -2.10 -12.94
CA ILE A 432 -29.90 -2.32 -11.58
C ILE A 432 -31.31 -2.89 -11.62
N PHE A 433 -32.20 -2.34 -12.43
CA PHE A 433 -33.57 -2.82 -12.62
C PHE A 433 -33.58 -4.28 -13.10
N TYR A 434 -32.70 -4.64 -14.04
CA TYR A 434 -32.56 -6.01 -14.53
C TYR A 434 -32.16 -6.98 -13.42
N CYS A 435 -31.16 -6.63 -12.60
CA CYS A 435 -30.74 -7.43 -11.45
C CYS A 435 -31.86 -7.56 -10.40
N ASN A 436 -32.51 -6.44 -10.04
CA ASN A 436 -33.62 -6.41 -9.10
C ASN A 436 -34.78 -7.29 -9.57
N GLN A 437 -35.11 -7.28 -10.88
CA GLN A 437 -36.15 -8.15 -11.46
C GLN A 437 -35.81 -9.65 -11.38
N ARG A 438 -34.54 -10.00 -11.13
CA ARG A 438 -34.08 -11.38 -10.91
C ARG A 438 -33.99 -11.73 -9.42
N GLY A 439 -34.48 -10.87 -8.53
CA GLY A 439 -34.48 -11.08 -7.08
C GLY A 439 -33.14 -10.77 -6.39
N ILE A 440 -32.21 -10.15 -7.12
CA ILE A 440 -30.94 -9.68 -6.56
C ILE A 440 -31.21 -8.33 -5.90
N SER A 441 -30.76 -8.11 -4.67
CA SER A 441 -30.92 -6.81 -4.01
C SER A 441 -30.15 -5.71 -4.75
N THR A 442 -30.51 -4.45 -4.57
CA THR A 442 -29.80 -3.34 -5.23
C THR A 442 -28.33 -3.27 -4.80
N GLU A 443 -28.03 -3.55 -3.54
CA GLU A 443 -26.66 -3.61 -3.02
C GLU A 443 -25.86 -4.76 -3.65
N ASP A 444 -26.45 -5.96 -3.73
CA ASP A 444 -25.83 -7.11 -4.38
C ASP A 444 -25.63 -6.88 -5.88
N ALA A 445 -26.56 -6.18 -6.54
CA ALA A 445 -26.45 -5.82 -7.95
C ALA A 445 -25.27 -4.89 -8.20
N ILE A 446 -25.09 -3.86 -7.36
CA ILE A 446 -23.94 -2.95 -7.43
C ILE A 446 -22.65 -3.74 -7.19
N GLY A 447 -22.60 -4.56 -6.13
CA GLY A 447 -21.45 -5.40 -5.83
C GLY A 447 -21.07 -6.32 -7.01
N LEU A 448 -22.05 -6.93 -7.68
CA LEU A 448 -21.84 -7.76 -8.85
C LEU A 448 -21.23 -6.97 -10.03
N ILE A 449 -21.79 -5.81 -10.36
CA ILE A 449 -21.33 -4.96 -11.46
C ILE A 449 -19.91 -4.45 -11.18
N VAL A 450 -19.66 -3.97 -9.97
CA VAL A 450 -18.36 -3.44 -9.55
C VAL A 450 -17.29 -4.53 -9.55
N ASN A 451 -17.59 -5.73 -9.03
CA ASN A 451 -16.66 -6.86 -9.09
C ASN A 451 -16.37 -7.28 -10.54
N GLY A 452 -17.38 -7.25 -11.42
CA GLY A 452 -17.19 -7.48 -12.85
C GLY A 452 -16.28 -6.44 -13.49
N TYR A 453 -16.43 -5.17 -13.11
CA TYR A 453 -15.61 -4.05 -13.57
C TYR A 453 -14.15 -4.14 -13.07
N ALA A 454 -13.94 -4.53 -11.83
CA ALA A 454 -12.62 -4.69 -11.21
C ALA A 454 -11.91 -6.02 -11.56
N LYS A 455 -12.60 -6.95 -12.23
CA LYS A 455 -12.15 -8.33 -12.49
C LYS A 455 -10.75 -8.44 -13.06
N GLU A 456 -10.39 -7.57 -14.00
CA GLU A 456 -9.10 -7.58 -14.67
C GLU A 456 -7.93 -7.38 -13.69
N VAL A 457 -8.11 -6.48 -12.72
CA VAL A 457 -7.13 -6.21 -11.66
C VAL A 457 -7.17 -7.29 -10.59
N LEU A 458 -8.37 -7.73 -10.18
CA LEU A 458 -8.52 -8.76 -9.15
C LEU A 458 -7.87 -10.09 -9.55
N ASN A 459 -7.90 -10.44 -10.85
CA ASN A 459 -7.23 -11.63 -11.38
C ASN A 459 -5.69 -11.57 -11.31
N LYS A 460 -5.11 -10.41 -10.99
CA LYS A 460 -3.66 -10.23 -10.81
C LYS A 460 -3.21 -10.43 -9.37
N LEU A 461 -4.16 -10.50 -8.43
CA LEU A 461 -3.89 -10.85 -7.04
C LEU A 461 -3.84 -12.38 -6.88
N PRO A 462 -3.08 -12.90 -5.90
CA PRO A 462 -3.21 -14.29 -5.49
C PRO A 462 -4.65 -14.58 -5.02
N MET A 463 -5.11 -15.82 -5.20
CA MET A 463 -6.53 -16.17 -5.05
C MET A 463 -7.12 -15.80 -3.68
N GLU A 464 -6.39 -16.06 -2.60
CA GLU A 464 -6.83 -15.73 -1.23
C GLU A 464 -7.13 -14.24 -1.08
N PHE A 465 -6.24 -13.39 -1.58
CA PHE A 465 -6.37 -11.93 -1.50
C PHE A 465 -7.36 -11.36 -2.51
N ALA A 466 -7.55 -12.02 -3.65
CA ALA A 466 -8.61 -11.65 -4.59
C ALA A 466 -10.00 -11.80 -3.93
N VAL A 467 -10.22 -12.84 -3.12
CA VAL A 467 -11.48 -13.02 -2.37
C VAL A 467 -11.63 -11.95 -1.28
N GLU A 468 -10.56 -11.67 -0.54
CA GLU A 468 -10.57 -10.61 0.48
C GLU A 468 -10.89 -9.25 -0.14
N ALA A 469 -10.19 -8.88 -1.22
CA ALA A 469 -10.42 -7.65 -1.96
C ALA A 469 -11.87 -7.54 -2.48
N GLN A 470 -12.46 -8.61 -3.02
CA GLN A 470 -13.86 -8.62 -3.45
C GLN A 470 -14.84 -8.32 -2.32
N LYS A 471 -14.63 -8.92 -1.14
CA LYS A 471 -15.45 -8.65 0.05
C LYS A 471 -15.28 -7.20 0.53
N LEU A 472 -14.05 -6.69 0.56
CA LEU A 472 -13.76 -5.31 0.96
C LEU A 472 -14.40 -4.28 0.01
N LEU A 473 -14.37 -4.54 -1.30
CA LEU A 473 -15.03 -3.70 -2.29
C LEU A 473 -16.54 -3.64 -2.08
N GLN A 474 -17.17 -4.78 -1.74
CA GLN A 474 -18.60 -4.84 -1.47
C GLN A 474 -18.97 -4.03 -0.23
N ILE A 475 -18.27 -4.24 0.89
CA ILE A 475 -18.52 -3.52 2.16
C ILE A 475 -18.31 -2.01 2.00
N SER A 476 -17.28 -1.59 1.26
CA SER A 476 -16.99 -0.16 1.05
C SER A 476 -18.08 0.58 0.28
N LEU A 477 -18.94 -0.15 -0.43
CA LEU A 477 -19.99 0.37 -1.31
C LEU A 477 -21.40 0.18 -0.76
N GLU A 478 -21.56 -0.53 0.37
CA GLU A 478 -22.83 -0.61 1.09
C GLU A 478 -23.31 0.82 1.46
N GLY A 479 -24.61 1.09 1.31
CA GLY A 479 -25.20 2.41 1.61
C GLY A 479 -24.72 3.59 0.75
N SER A 480 -23.90 3.36 -0.29
CA SER A 480 -23.27 4.44 -1.09
C SER A 480 -24.14 4.97 -2.22
N VAL A 481 -25.32 4.39 -2.41
CA VAL A 481 -26.30 4.77 -3.43
C VAL A 481 -27.57 5.25 -2.71
N GLY A 482 -27.67 6.58 -2.57
CA GLY A 482 -28.76 7.31 -1.91
C GLY A 482 -28.66 8.81 -2.11
#